data_AF-A0A411PLB5-F1
#
_entry.id   AF-A0A411PLB5-F1
#
_cell.length_a   1.000
_cell.length_b   1.000
_cell.length_c   1.000
_cell.angle_alpha   90.00
_cell.angle_beta   90.00
_cell.angle_gamma   90.00
#
_symmetry.space_group_name_H-M   'P 1'
#
loop_
_entity.id
_entity.type
_entity.pdbx_description
1 polymer ?
#
loop_
_entity_poly.entity_id
_entity_poly.type
_entity_poly.pdbx_seq_one_letter_code
_entity_poly.pdbx_strand_id
1 'polypeptide(L)'
;MMLRQSLIVIALASLCACSASPVDPQEFAGRYKDRFSTQIKGKDIKLFTYRASLATSSQRGIDDDLPHNQRISRKKQDASSYRREQARKQEMLEAWGEHVEVGLVKTLAMTGYCQTGYIELSRYVTSDRAEIRGECNEGATEADIEKFGR
;
A
#
# COMPACT_ATOMS: atom_id res chain seq x y z
N MET A 1 30.66 33.26 -26.19
CA MET A 1 29.21 33.41 -25.86
C MET A 1 28.49 32.09 -25.60
N MET A 2 28.94 30.96 -26.18
CA MET A 2 28.29 29.64 -26.00
C MET A 2 28.49 29.00 -24.61
N LEU A 3 29.65 29.20 -23.96
CA LEU A 3 29.94 28.61 -22.65
C LEU A 3 29.02 29.12 -21.52
N ARG A 4 28.58 30.38 -21.63
CA ARG A 4 27.67 31.02 -20.67
C ARG A 4 26.23 30.54 -20.84
N GLN A 5 25.84 30.12 -22.04
CA GLN A 5 24.52 29.55 -22.32
C GLN A 5 24.43 28.09 -21.86
N SER A 6 25.50 27.30 -22.00
CA SER A 6 25.57 25.92 -21.49
C SER A 6 25.44 25.84 -19.96
N LEU A 7 26.00 26.81 -19.23
CA LEU A 7 25.90 26.88 -17.76
C LEU A 7 24.47 27.16 -17.28
N ILE A 8 23.70 27.94 -18.03
CA ILE A 8 22.30 28.25 -17.69
C ILE A 8 21.42 27.01 -17.86
N VAL A 9 21.63 26.21 -18.91
CA VAL A 9 20.86 24.98 -19.16
C VAL A 9 21.10 23.94 -18.06
N ILE A 10 22.35 23.82 -17.57
CA ILE A 10 22.71 22.89 -16.48
C ILE A 10 22.12 23.35 -15.13
N ALA A 11 22.08 24.66 -14.88
CA ALA A 11 21.48 25.24 -13.67
C ALA A 11 19.94 25.12 -13.65
N LEU A 12 19.27 25.16 -14.81
CA LEU A 12 17.83 24.93 -14.88
C LEU A 12 17.46 23.44 -14.74
N ALA A 13 18.33 22.51 -15.17
CA ALA A 13 18.09 21.07 -15.03
C ALA A 13 18.18 20.57 -13.57
N SER A 14 18.86 21.32 -12.68
CA SER A 14 19.04 20.95 -11.27
C SER A 14 17.86 21.32 -10.37
N LEU A 15 16.87 22.07 -10.87
CA LEU A 15 15.67 22.47 -10.12
C LEU A 15 14.51 21.46 -10.20
N CYS A 16 14.65 20.37 -10.96
CA CYS A 16 13.63 19.32 -11.07
C CYS A 16 13.75 18.19 -10.02
N ALA A 17 14.59 18.35 -9.00
CA ALA A 17 14.60 17.41 -7.87
C ALA A 17 13.37 17.67 -6.97
N CYS A 18 12.26 17.01 -7.30
CA CYS A 18 11.08 16.96 -6.45
C CYS A 18 11.48 16.44 -5.07
N SER A 19 11.49 17.32 -4.06
CA SER A 19 11.63 16.96 -2.65
C SER A 19 10.33 16.32 -2.17
N ALA A 20 10.05 15.10 -2.63
CA ALA A 20 9.13 14.19 -1.96
C ALA A 20 10.00 13.35 -1.01
N SER A 21 9.97 13.66 0.28
CA SER A 21 10.58 12.77 1.27
C SER A 21 9.75 11.49 1.26
N PRO A 22 10.33 10.32 0.95
CA PRO A 22 9.58 9.07 0.99
C PRO A 22 9.09 8.85 2.42
N VAL A 23 7.84 8.38 2.55
CA VAL A 23 7.30 7.94 3.83
C VAL A 23 8.24 6.87 4.39
N ASP A 24 8.77 7.12 5.59
CA ASP A 24 9.74 6.24 6.23
C ASP A 24 9.09 4.87 6.50
N PRO A 25 9.60 3.76 5.93
CA PRO A 25 9.09 2.42 6.20
C PRO A 25 9.07 2.05 7.70
N GLN A 26 9.90 2.69 8.53
CA GLN A 26 9.84 2.53 9.99
C GLN A 26 8.55 3.07 10.61
N GLU A 27 7.78 3.94 9.94
CA GLU A 27 6.46 4.36 10.43
C GLU A 27 5.46 3.20 10.56
N PHE A 28 5.67 2.07 9.90
CA PHE A 28 4.74 0.93 10.01
C PHE A 28 5.26 -0.19 10.91
N ALA A 29 6.50 -0.08 11.42
CA ALA A 29 7.13 -1.09 12.26
C ALA A 29 6.32 -1.39 13.53
N GLY A 30 6.00 -2.67 13.75
CA GLY A 30 5.20 -3.14 14.90
C GLY A 30 3.70 -2.80 14.85
N ARG A 31 3.26 -2.04 13.85
CA ARG A 31 1.84 -1.68 13.63
C ARG A 31 1.19 -2.46 12.49
N TYR A 32 2.00 -3.12 11.68
CA TYR A 32 1.59 -3.88 10.52
C TYR A 32 1.21 -5.31 10.89
N LYS A 33 0.04 -5.76 10.45
CA LYS A 33 -0.36 -7.16 10.48
C LYS A 33 -0.89 -7.56 9.12
N ASP A 34 -0.46 -8.70 8.62
CA ASP A 34 -0.98 -9.28 7.38
C ASP A 34 -1.50 -10.71 7.56
N ARG A 35 -2.29 -11.14 6.58
CA ARG A 35 -2.80 -12.49 6.46
C ARG A 35 -2.88 -12.86 5.00
N PHE A 36 -2.35 -14.03 4.68
CA PHE A 36 -2.45 -14.64 3.35
C PHE A 36 -3.34 -15.87 3.42
N SER A 37 -4.18 -16.04 2.41
CA SER A 37 -5.08 -17.19 2.28
C SER A 37 -5.09 -17.65 0.84
N THR A 38 -5.10 -18.96 0.65
CA THR A 38 -5.02 -19.61 -0.65
C THR A 38 -6.28 -20.43 -0.89
N GLN A 39 -6.64 -20.62 -2.16
CA GLN A 39 -7.72 -21.50 -2.55
C GLN A 39 -7.39 -22.12 -3.92
N ILE A 40 -7.38 -23.45 -3.98
CA ILE A 40 -7.20 -24.19 -5.23
C ILE A 40 -8.59 -24.66 -5.70
N LYS A 41 -8.94 -24.38 -6.95
CA LYS A 41 -10.18 -24.87 -7.59
C LYS A 41 -9.81 -25.77 -8.77
N GLY A 42 -9.93 -27.08 -8.57
CA GLY A 42 -9.44 -28.05 -9.57
C GLY A 42 -7.91 -28.02 -9.69
N LYS A 43 -7.37 -28.38 -10.86
CA LYS A 43 -5.92 -28.29 -11.12
C LYS A 43 -5.50 -27.00 -11.82
N ASP A 44 -6.45 -26.24 -12.38
CA ASP A 44 -6.10 -25.14 -13.28
C ASP A 44 -6.13 -23.77 -12.60
N ILE A 45 -6.79 -23.64 -11.44
CA ILE A 45 -7.03 -22.34 -10.81
C ILE A 45 -6.44 -22.30 -9.40
N LYS A 46 -5.52 -21.35 -9.19
CA LYS A 46 -4.93 -21.00 -7.89
C LYS A 46 -5.32 -19.57 -7.53
N LEU A 47 -6.13 -19.40 -6.50
CA LEU A 47 -6.59 -18.10 -6.02
C LEU A 47 -5.88 -17.75 -4.71
N PHE A 48 -5.64 -16.47 -4.49
CA PHE A 48 -5.20 -15.97 -3.20
C PHE A 48 -6.00 -14.75 -2.75
N THR A 49 -5.92 -14.50 -1.44
CA THR A 49 -6.37 -13.26 -0.82
C THR A 49 -5.32 -12.82 0.19
N TYR A 50 -4.78 -11.63 -0.03
CA TYR A 50 -3.86 -10.95 0.87
C TYR A 50 -4.60 -9.84 1.59
N ARG A 51 -4.54 -9.84 2.91
CA ARG A 51 -5.12 -8.80 3.77
C ARG A 51 -4.03 -8.19 4.62
N ALA A 52 -4.01 -6.87 4.69
CA ALA A 52 -3.10 -6.13 5.55
C ALA A 52 -3.90 -5.12 6.38
N SER A 53 -3.45 -4.85 7.60
CA SER A 53 -4.03 -3.83 8.46
C SER A 53 -2.97 -3.10 9.29
N LEU A 54 -3.29 -1.86 9.60
CA LEU A 54 -2.55 -1.04 10.55
C LEU A 54 -3.26 -1.09 11.90
N ALA A 55 -2.49 -1.20 12.98
CA ALA A 55 -3.01 -1.04 14.32
C ALA A 55 -3.63 0.37 14.47
N THR A 56 -4.96 0.42 14.66
CA THR A 56 -5.70 1.67 14.83
C THR A 56 -5.28 2.40 16.12
N SER A 57 -5.58 3.69 16.23
CA SER A 57 -5.39 4.49 17.46
C SER A 57 -6.06 3.84 18.67
N SER A 58 -7.28 3.32 18.49
CA SER A 58 -8.01 2.55 19.51
C SER A 58 -7.30 1.27 19.96
N GLN A 59 -6.54 0.61 19.08
CA GLN A 59 -5.70 -0.53 19.44
C GLN A 59 -4.36 -0.11 20.10
N ARG A 60 -4.00 1.17 19.99
CA ARG A 60 -2.80 1.78 20.58
C ARG A 60 -3.09 2.55 21.87
N GLY A 61 -4.34 2.52 22.38
CA GLY A 61 -4.75 3.27 23.57
C GLY A 61 -4.73 4.79 23.38
N ILE A 62 -4.77 5.26 22.13
CA ILE A 62 -4.85 6.68 21.79
C ILE A 62 -6.32 6.96 21.47
N ASP A 63 -6.96 7.82 22.28
CA ASP A 63 -8.35 8.23 22.04
C ASP A 63 -8.43 8.96 20.69
N ASP A 64 -9.16 8.35 19.75
CA ASP A 64 -9.57 9.05 18.54
C ASP A 64 -10.57 10.14 18.94
N ASP A 65 -10.37 11.34 18.40
CA ASP A 65 -11.27 12.45 18.65
C ASP A 65 -12.69 12.09 18.19
N LEU A 66 -13.68 12.29 19.06
CA LEU A 66 -15.05 11.84 18.82
C LEU A 66 -15.57 12.40 17.47
N PRO A 67 -16.42 11.64 16.73
CA PRO A 67 -16.91 12.06 15.43
C PRO A 67 -17.55 13.46 15.41
N HIS A 68 -18.16 13.85 16.54
CA HIS A 68 -18.77 15.17 16.71
C HIS A 68 -17.74 16.30 16.81
N ASN A 69 -16.62 16.08 17.51
CA ASN A 69 -15.54 17.06 17.65
C ASN A 69 -14.83 17.31 16.32
N GLN A 70 -14.57 16.24 15.55
CA GLN A 70 -14.01 16.35 14.20
C GLN A 70 -14.90 17.22 13.29
N ARG A 71 -16.23 17.10 13.41
CA ARG A 71 -17.19 17.87 12.62
C ARG A 71 -17.18 19.36 12.97
N ILE A 72 -17.07 19.70 14.26
CA ILE A 72 -16.97 21.10 14.72
C ILE A 72 -15.66 21.72 14.25
N SER A 73 -14.55 20.99 14.36
CA SER A 73 -13.22 21.44 13.92
C SER A 73 -13.19 21.77 12.42
N ARG A 74 -13.76 20.89 11.57
CA ARG A 74 -13.86 21.13 10.12
C ARG A 74 -14.67 22.38 9.77
N LYS A 75 -15.70 22.74 10.56
CA LYS A 75 -16.51 23.94 10.32
C LYS A 75 -15.74 25.24 10.62
N LYS A 76 -14.67 25.17 11.43
CA LYS A 76 -13.79 26.30 11.75
C LYS A 76 -12.53 26.34 10.90
N GLN A 77 -12.28 25.31 10.09
CA GLN A 77 -11.11 25.21 9.21
C GLN A 77 -11.25 26.15 8.01
N ASP A 78 -10.17 26.83 7.65
CA ASP A 78 -10.09 27.57 6.39
C ASP A 78 -9.87 26.63 5.19
N ALA A 79 -10.18 27.11 3.99
CA ALA A 79 -10.08 26.30 2.78
C ALA A 79 -8.63 25.86 2.45
N SER A 80 -7.60 26.61 2.88
CA SER A 80 -6.20 26.26 2.63
C SER A 80 -5.77 25.11 3.52
N SER A 81 -6.05 25.18 4.82
CA SER A 81 -5.73 24.11 5.76
C SER A 81 -6.48 22.81 5.47
N TYR A 82 -7.76 22.89 5.08
CA TYR A 82 -8.52 21.71 4.65
C TYR A 82 -7.87 21.02 3.44
N ARG A 83 -7.47 21.79 2.41
CA ARG A 83 -6.79 21.23 1.22
C ARG A 83 -5.47 20.56 1.56
N ARG A 84 -4.66 21.16 2.44
CA ARG A 84 -3.40 20.56 2.91
C ARG A 84 -3.63 19.26 3.67
N GLU A 85 -4.66 19.20 4.52
CA GLU A 85 -5.01 17.98 5.25
C GLU A 85 -5.45 16.86 4.30
N GLN A 86 -6.27 17.15 3.29
CA GLN A 86 -6.67 16.16 2.29
C GLN A 86 -5.48 15.65 1.48
N ALA A 87 -4.58 16.55 1.05
CA ALA A 87 -3.37 16.17 0.33
C ALA A 87 -2.50 15.20 1.15
N ARG A 88 -2.28 15.50 2.44
CA ARG A 88 -1.53 14.61 3.33
C ARG A 88 -2.22 13.25 3.54
N LYS A 89 -3.55 13.23 3.66
CA LYS A 89 -4.30 11.96 3.77
C LYS A 89 -4.16 11.11 2.51
N GLN A 90 -4.17 11.75 1.36
CA GLN A 90 -3.98 11.10 0.07
C GLN A 90 -2.56 10.52 -0.04
N GLU A 91 -1.53 11.31 0.29
CA GLU A 91 -0.13 10.87 0.33
C GLU A 91 0.07 9.67 1.26
N MET A 92 -0.51 9.70 2.46
CA MET A 92 -0.47 8.57 3.38
C MET A 92 -1.18 7.32 2.83
N LEU A 93 -2.32 7.49 2.14
CA LEU A 93 -3.04 6.38 1.55
C LEU A 93 -2.24 5.72 0.42
N GLU A 94 -1.54 6.53 -0.39
CA GLU A 94 -0.66 6.05 -1.45
C GLU A 94 0.54 5.28 -0.89
N ALA A 95 1.23 5.84 0.10
CA ALA A 95 2.34 5.16 0.76
C ALA A 95 1.90 3.85 1.45
N TRP A 96 0.71 3.86 2.06
CA TRP A 96 0.12 2.64 2.61
C TRP A 96 -0.14 1.59 1.52
N GLY A 97 -0.74 2.00 0.40
CA GLY A 97 -0.98 1.12 -0.75
C GLY A 97 0.30 0.50 -1.31
N GLU A 98 1.39 1.28 -1.40
CA GLU A 98 2.71 0.78 -1.82
C GLU A 98 3.26 -0.25 -0.82
N HIS A 99 3.14 0.01 0.48
CA HIS A 99 3.58 -0.93 1.51
C HIS A 99 2.81 -2.26 1.46
N VAL A 100 1.51 -2.21 1.18
CA VAL A 100 0.68 -3.40 0.97
C VAL A 100 1.18 -4.21 -0.23
N GLU A 101 1.55 -3.54 -1.34
CA GLU A 101 2.08 -4.21 -2.52
C GLU A 101 3.40 -4.93 -2.22
N VAL A 102 4.33 -4.25 -1.54
CA VAL A 102 5.60 -4.87 -1.11
C VAL A 102 5.35 -6.08 -0.22
N GLY A 103 4.39 -5.99 0.71
CA GLY A 103 3.96 -7.10 1.55
C GLY A 103 3.49 -8.30 0.73
N LEU A 104 2.56 -8.09 -0.19
CA LEU A 104 2.03 -9.13 -1.08
C LEU A 104 3.14 -9.82 -1.88
N VAL A 105 4.01 -9.05 -2.54
CA VAL A 105 5.11 -9.58 -3.35
C VAL A 105 6.05 -10.44 -2.49
N LYS A 106 6.41 -9.97 -1.30
CA LYS A 106 7.23 -10.74 -0.36
C LYS A 106 6.53 -12.02 0.09
N THR A 107 5.25 -11.96 0.44
CA THR A 107 4.49 -13.13 0.86
C THR A 107 4.41 -14.18 -0.25
N LEU A 108 4.15 -13.76 -1.50
CA LEU A 108 4.13 -14.69 -2.64
C LEU A 108 5.50 -15.33 -2.87
N ALA A 109 6.58 -14.54 -2.82
CA ALA A 109 7.95 -15.05 -2.95
C ALA A 109 8.33 -16.04 -1.84
N MET A 110 7.96 -15.73 -0.58
CA MET A 110 8.26 -16.59 0.57
C MET A 110 7.42 -17.88 0.58
N THR A 111 6.14 -17.80 0.21
CA THR A 111 5.26 -18.96 0.19
C THR A 111 5.51 -19.85 -1.02
N GLY A 112 5.95 -19.26 -2.14
CA GLY A 112 6.05 -19.92 -3.44
C GLY A 112 4.70 -20.22 -4.06
N TYR A 113 3.62 -19.53 -3.63
CA TYR A 113 2.26 -19.87 -4.07
C TYR A 113 2.03 -19.52 -5.53
N CYS A 114 2.43 -18.34 -6.02
CA CYS A 114 2.41 -18.03 -7.45
C CYS A 114 3.85 -17.92 -7.98
N GLN A 115 4.24 -18.80 -8.91
CA GLN A 115 5.63 -18.86 -9.41
C GLN A 115 5.83 -18.07 -10.72
N THR A 116 4.80 -17.98 -11.55
CA THR A 116 4.85 -17.32 -12.86
C THR A 116 4.14 -15.96 -12.87
N GLY A 117 3.93 -15.41 -11.68
CA GLY A 117 3.16 -14.18 -11.46
C GLY A 117 1.68 -14.44 -11.23
N TYR A 118 0.91 -13.36 -11.17
CA TYR A 118 -0.53 -13.39 -10.93
C TYR A 118 -1.25 -12.27 -11.67
N ILE A 119 -2.56 -12.44 -11.84
CA ILE A 119 -3.48 -11.37 -12.20
C ILE A 119 -4.24 -10.91 -10.96
N GLU A 120 -4.40 -9.59 -10.81
CA GLU A 120 -5.24 -9.01 -9.78
C GLU A 120 -6.72 -9.12 -10.19
N LEU A 121 -7.54 -9.70 -9.31
CA LEU A 121 -8.99 -9.79 -9.48
C LEU A 121 -9.71 -8.61 -8.82
N SER A 122 -9.22 -8.16 -7.66
CA SER A 122 -9.77 -6.99 -6.98
C SER A 122 -8.79 -6.41 -5.97
N ARG A 123 -8.86 -5.09 -5.78
CA ARG A 123 -8.15 -4.34 -4.74
C ARG A 123 -9.08 -3.43 -3.98
N TYR A 124 -8.91 -3.44 -2.66
CA TYR A 124 -9.56 -2.53 -1.74
C TYR A 124 -8.52 -2.00 -0.77
N VAL A 125 -8.31 -0.68 -0.73
CA VAL A 125 -7.34 -0.04 0.18
C VAL A 125 -8.03 1.15 0.84
N THR A 126 -7.99 1.18 2.17
CA THR A 126 -8.38 2.33 3.00
C THR A 126 -7.22 2.70 3.92
N SER A 127 -7.39 3.76 4.71
CA SER A 127 -6.35 4.28 5.60
C SER A 127 -5.83 3.29 6.66
N ASP A 128 -6.56 2.21 6.94
CA ASP A 128 -6.26 1.26 8.03
C ASP A 128 -6.22 -0.21 7.60
N ARG A 129 -6.71 -0.54 6.40
CA ARG A 129 -6.80 -1.91 5.91
C ARG A 129 -6.65 -1.96 4.40
N ALA A 130 -6.21 -3.12 3.93
CA ALA A 130 -6.17 -3.44 2.52
C ALA A 130 -6.52 -4.91 2.29
N GLU A 131 -7.11 -5.18 1.15
CA GLU A 131 -7.35 -6.52 0.62
C GLU A 131 -7.01 -6.54 -0.87
N ILE A 132 -6.19 -7.50 -1.27
CA ILE A 132 -5.88 -7.81 -2.68
C ILE A 132 -6.25 -9.27 -2.92
N ARG A 133 -7.03 -9.51 -3.96
CA ARG A 133 -7.39 -10.86 -4.42
C ARG A 133 -6.80 -11.07 -5.79
N GLY A 134 -6.23 -12.24 -6.02
CA GLY A 134 -5.60 -12.56 -7.29
C GLY A 134 -5.70 -14.03 -7.66
N GLU A 135 -5.34 -14.31 -8.89
CA GLU A 135 -5.23 -15.64 -9.47
C GLU A 135 -3.81 -15.82 -10.00
N CYS A 136 -3.14 -16.92 -9.68
CA CYS A 136 -1.82 -17.21 -10.23
C CYS A 136 -1.93 -17.47 -11.74
N ASN A 137 -0.89 -17.14 -12.50
CA ASN A 137 -0.86 -17.40 -13.94
C ASN A 137 -0.73 -18.90 -14.27
N GLU A 138 -0.25 -19.70 -13.31
CA GLU A 138 -0.17 -21.15 -13.43
C GLU A 138 -1.24 -21.89 -12.61
N GLY A 139 -1.57 -23.11 -13.05
CA GLY A 139 -2.40 -24.04 -12.29
C GLY A 139 -1.66 -24.72 -11.13
N ALA A 140 -2.42 -25.44 -10.31
CA ALA A 140 -1.92 -26.20 -9.17
C ALA A 140 -1.20 -27.49 -9.60
N THR A 141 0.07 -27.59 -9.18
CA THR A 141 0.81 -28.85 -9.22
C THR A 141 0.37 -29.80 -8.10
N GLU A 142 0.78 -31.06 -8.15
CA GLU A 142 0.51 -32.01 -7.05
C GLU A 142 1.12 -31.54 -5.72
N ALA A 143 2.33 -30.97 -5.76
CA ALA A 143 2.97 -30.36 -4.61
C ALA A 143 2.19 -29.16 -4.06
N ASP A 144 1.60 -28.34 -4.93
CA ASP A 144 0.73 -27.23 -4.49
C ASP A 144 -0.53 -27.75 -3.79
N ILE A 145 -1.14 -28.81 -4.30
CA ILE A 145 -2.35 -29.41 -3.72
C ILE A 145 -2.03 -29.98 -2.34
N GLU A 146 -0.89 -30.68 -2.20
CA GLU A 146 -0.47 -31.22 -0.90
C GLU A 146 -0.22 -30.11 0.13
N LYS A 147 0.42 -29.02 -0.28
CA LYS A 147 0.81 -27.91 0.61
C LYS A 147 -0.33 -26.93 0.90
N PHE A 148 -1.20 -26.64 -0.07
CA PHE A 148 -2.17 -25.54 -0.02
C PHE A 148 -3.63 -25.96 -0.30
N GLY A 149 -3.91 -27.22 -0.62
CA GLY A 149 -5.25 -27.69 -1.00
C GLY A 149 -6.23 -27.89 0.15
N ARG A 150 -5.94 -27.38 1.35
CA ARG A 150 -6.77 -27.52 2.56
C ARG A 150 -7.60 -26.27 2.83
#